data_AF-D0R4Y0-F1
#
_entry.id   AF-D0R4Y0-F1
#
_cell.length_a   1.000
_cell.length_b   1.000
_cell.length_c   1.000
_cell.angle_alpha   90.00
_cell.angle_beta   90.00
_cell.angle_gamma   90.00
#
_symmetry.space_group_name_H-M   'P 1'
#
loop_
_entity.id
_entity.type
_entity.pdbx_description
1 polymer ?
#
loop_
_entity_poly.entity_id
_entity_poly.type
_entity_poly.pdbx_seq_one_letter_code
_entity_poly.pdbx_strand_id
1 'polypeptide(L)'
;MIICFYEILMLGHRMSFSNTMAQSLKIVDKNLKADATAVCQTAQQLAGLMETAILAAIIAVFQNKQTESYATLTAQGSRIAFYFTFGLGILILVCDWFMFQLDKEKSTREESVTKDE
;
A
#
# COMPACT_ATOMS: atom_id res chain seq x y z
N MET A 1 -8.97 13.86 15.92
CA MET A 1 -7.59 14.03 15.39
C MET A 1 -7.11 12.85 14.55
N ILE A 2 -7.10 11.61 15.07
CA ILE A 2 -6.63 10.42 14.32
C ILE A 2 -7.40 10.18 13.02
N ILE A 3 -8.73 10.35 13.03
CA ILE A 3 -9.58 10.20 11.84
C ILE A 3 -9.22 11.17 10.71
N CYS A 4 -8.95 12.45 11.01
CA CYS A 4 -8.58 13.42 9.98
C CYS A 4 -7.23 13.09 9.33
N PHE A 5 -6.25 12.62 10.12
CA PHE A 5 -4.97 12.15 9.58
C PHE A 5 -5.15 10.91 8.71
N TYR A 6 -5.99 9.97 9.14
CA TYR A 6 -6.26 8.75 8.41
C TYR A 6 -6.95 9.02 7.07
N GLU A 7 -7.93 9.93 7.03
CA GLU A 7 -8.65 10.36 5.82
C GLU A 7 -7.69 10.95 4.78
N ILE A 8 -6.80 11.87 5.18
CA ILE A 8 -5.82 12.50 4.28
C ILE A 8 -4.84 11.46 3.74
N LEU A 9 -4.35 10.57 4.60
CA LEU A 9 -3.38 9.54 4.22
C LEU A 9 -4.02 8.51 3.27
N MET A 10 -5.27 8.08 3.52
CA MET A 10 -6.01 7.20 2.63
C MET A 10 -6.36 7.85 1.29
N LEU A 11 -6.72 9.15 1.29
CA LEU A 11 -7.00 9.88 0.05
C LEU A 11 -5.75 10.00 -0.82
N GLY A 12 -4.61 10.36 -0.22
CA GLY A 12 -3.31 10.43 -0.91
C GLY A 12 -2.91 9.08 -1.51
N HIS A 13 -3.01 8.01 -0.72
CA HIS A 13 -2.70 6.65 -1.19
C HIS A 13 -3.59 6.22 -2.38
N ARG A 14 -4.91 6.47 -2.30
CA ARG A 14 -5.83 6.14 -3.41
C ARG A 14 -5.54 6.94 -4.69
N MET A 15 -5.17 8.21 -4.56
CA MET A 15 -4.81 9.05 -5.71
C MET A 15 -3.52 8.57 -6.38
N SER A 16 -2.46 8.29 -5.60
CA SER A 16 -1.20 7.74 -6.11
C SER A 16 -1.40 6.39 -6.80
N PHE A 17 -2.13 5.48 -6.15
CA PHE A 17 -2.42 4.16 -6.71
C PHE A 17 -3.16 4.23 -8.05
N SER A 18 -4.16 5.12 -8.15
CA SER A 18 -4.91 5.32 -9.39
C SER A 18 -4.03 5.85 -10.53
N ASN A 19 -3.13 6.79 -10.23
CA ASN A 19 -2.18 7.32 -11.21
C ASN A 19 -1.18 6.24 -11.67
N THR A 20 -0.65 5.45 -10.74
CA THR A 20 0.25 4.33 -11.05
C THR A 20 -0.44 3.26 -11.90
N MET A 21 -1.69 2.91 -11.58
CA MET A 21 -2.47 1.94 -12.37
C MET A 21 -2.75 2.45 -13.79
N ALA A 22 -3.09 3.73 -13.95
CA ALA A 22 -3.29 4.35 -15.26
C ALA A 22 -2.00 4.36 -16.10
N GLN A 23 -0.85 4.61 -15.46
CA GLN A 23 0.46 4.53 -16.11
C GLN A 23 0.79 3.08 -16.52
N SER A 24 0.58 2.10 -15.64
CA SER A 24 0.78 0.67 -15.95
C SER A 24 -0.09 0.19 -17.13
N LEU A 25 -1.31 0.72 -17.27
CA LEU A 25 -2.19 0.40 -18.40
C LEU A 25 -1.88 1.20 -19.68
N LYS A 26 -1.05 2.25 -19.63
CA LYS A 26 -0.55 2.93 -20.84
C LYS A 26 0.50 2.11 -21.58
N ILE A 27 1.29 1.33 -20.83
CA ILE A 27 2.37 0.48 -21.36
C ILE A 27 1.85 -0.85 -21.94
N VAL A 28 0.59 -1.20 -21.65
CA VAL A 28 -0.08 -2.44 -22.07
C VAL A 28 -0.91 -2.21 -23.34
N ASP A 29 -0.78 -3.13 -24.31
CA ASP A 29 -1.53 -3.11 -25.57
C ASP A 29 -3.05 -3.08 -25.32
N LYS A 30 -3.82 -2.38 -26.17
CA LYS A 30 -5.26 -2.12 -25.97
C LYS A 30 -6.06 -3.41 -25.76
N ASN A 31 -5.63 -4.51 -26.37
CA ASN A 31 -6.26 -5.84 -26.26
C ASN A 31 -5.99 -6.53 -24.91
N LEU A 32 -4.92 -6.16 -24.20
CA LEU A 32 -4.49 -6.79 -22.95
C LEU A 32 -4.84 -5.96 -21.70
N LYS A 33 -5.38 -4.75 -21.85
CA LYS A 33 -5.75 -3.87 -20.72
C LYS A 33 -6.82 -4.47 -19.81
N ALA A 34 -7.77 -5.21 -20.38
CA ALA A 34 -8.81 -5.89 -19.63
C ALA A 34 -8.22 -6.99 -18.74
N ASP A 35 -7.27 -7.76 -19.27
CA ASP A 35 -6.59 -8.82 -18.55
C ASP A 35 -5.65 -8.27 -17.46
N ALA A 36 -4.84 -7.25 -17.80
CA ALA A 36 -3.99 -6.56 -16.84
C ALA A 36 -4.78 -5.97 -15.66
N THR A 37 -5.98 -5.43 -15.92
CA THR A 37 -6.86 -4.94 -14.86
C THR A 37 -7.38 -6.08 -13.98
N ALA A 38 -7.78 -7.21 -14.58
CA ALA A 38 -8.26 -8.38 -13.83
C ALA A 38 -7.15 -8.96 -12.93
N VAL A 39 -5.92 -9.02 -13.43
CA VAL A 39 -4.74 -9.44 -12.65
C VAL A 39 -4.49 -8.50 -11.48
N CYS A 40 -4.51 -7.18 -11.69
CA CYS A 40 -4.35 -6.20 -10.61
C CYS A 40 -5.42 -6.35 -9.52
N GLN A 41 -6.68 -6.53 -9.91
CA GLN A 41 -7.79 -6.71 -8.96
C GLN A 41 -7.66 -8.04 -8.19
N THR A 42 -7.25 -9.11 -8.86
CA THR A 42 -7.02 -10.42 -8.22
C THR A 42 -5.85 -10.34 -7.24
N ALA A 43 -4.76 -9.66 -7.60
CA ALA A 43 -3.62 -9.41 -6.73
C ALA A 43 -4.02 -8.57 -5.51
N GLN A 44 -4.87 -7.55 -5.68
CA GLN A 44 -5.40 -6.76 -4.56
C GLN A 44 -6.25 -7.59 -3.61
N GLN A 45 -7.15 -8.42 -4.14
CA GLN A 45 -7.98 -9.30 -3.30
C GLN A 45 -7.13 -10.32 -2.55
N LEU A 46 -6.14 -10.92 -3.22
CA LEU A 46 -5.20 -11.83 -2.60
C LEU A 46 -4.39 -11.15 -1.49
N ALA A 47 -3.87 -9.94 -1.76
CA ALA A 47 -3.13 -9.15 -0.79
C ALA A 47 -4.00 -8.78 0.42
N GLY A 48 -5.27 -8.40 0.21
CA GLY A 48 -6.19 -8.06 1.29
C GLY A 48 -6.56 -9.26 2.17
N LEU A 49 -6.71 -10.45 1.57
CA LEU A 49 -6.90 -11.70 2.32
C LEU A 49 -5.67 -12.04 3.16
N MET A 50 -4.48 -11.88 2.59
CA MET A 50 -3.21 -12.11 3.28
C MET A 50 -3.01 -11.12 4.44
N GLU A 51 -3.31 -9.84 4.24
CA GLU A 51 -3.25 -8.80 5.29
C GLU A 51 -4.17 -9.16 6.45
N THR A 52 -5.41 -9.54 6.16
CA THR A 52 -6.40 -9.91 7.19
C THR A 52 -5.96 -11.14 7.97
N ALA A 53 -5.41 -12.16 7.30
CA ALA A 53 -4.92 -13.38 7.94
C ALA A 53 -3.73 -13.09 8.87
N ILE A 54 -2.78 -12.23 8.45
CA ILE A 54 -1.65 -11.81 9.27
C ILE A 54 -2.14 -11.05 10.51
N LEU A 55 -3.09 -10.12 10.35
CA LEU A 55 -3.61 -9.32 11.45
C LEU A 55 -4.38 -10.20 12.46
N ALA A 56 -5.19 -11.14 11.97
CA ALA A 56 -5.88 -12.12 12.79
C ALA A 56 -4.90 -13.01 13.57
N ALA A 57 -3.82 -13.46 12.93
CA ALA A 57 -2.77 -14.24 13.60
C ALA A 57 -2.08 -13.43 14.72
N ILE A 58 -1.76 -12.16 14.47
CA ILE A 58 -1.20 -11.26 15.48
C ILE A 58 -2.15 -11.17 16.68
N ILE A 59 -3.44 -10.89 16.45
CA ILE A 59 -4.44 -10.77 17.52
C ILE A 59 -4.59 -12.10 18.28
N ALA A 60 -4.63 -13.23 17.57
CA ALA A 60 -4.76 -14.56 18.16
C ALA A 60 -3.57 -14.92 19.06
N VAL A 61 -2.35 -14.54 18.69
CA VAL A 61 -1.15 -14.74 19.54
C VAL A 61 -1.28 -14.00 20.88
N PHE A 62 -1.90 -12.82 20.90
CA PHE A 62 -2.16 -12.09 22.14
C PHE A 62 -3.33 -12.69 22.93
N GLN A 63 -4.39 -13.14 22.26
CA GLN A 63 -5.54 -13.79 22.89
C GLN A 63 -5.20 -15.15 23.53
N ASN A 64 -4.14 -15.84 23.06
CA ASN A 64 -3.73 -17.13 23.60
C ASN A 64 -3.06 -17.04 24.99
N LYS A 65 -2.69 -15.83 25.45
CA LYS A 65 -2.07 -15.65 26.77
C LYS A 65 -3.13 -15.78 27.88
N GLN A 66 -3.09 -16.85 28.66
CA GLN A 66 -4.07 -17.13 29.74
C GLN A 66 -4.03 -16.16 30.95
N THR A 67 -3.27 -15.06 30.86
CA THR A 67 -2.96 -14.20 32.01
C THR A 67 -4.06 -13.17 32.32
N GLU A 68 -4.96 -12.87 31.36
CA GLU A 68 -5.89 -11.74 31.43
C GLU A 68 -7.24 -12.03 30.71
N SER A 69 -8.22 -11.13 30.86
CA SER A 69 -9.51 -11.23 30.15
C SER A 69 -9.37 -11.14 28.63
N TYR A 70 -10.17 -11.91 27.88
CA TYR A 70 -10.18 -11.88 26.41
C TYR A 70 -10.33 -10.46 25.83
N ALA A 71 -11.08 -9.58 26.51
CA ALA A 71 -11.27 -8.20 26.08
C ALA A 71 -9.98 -7.36 26.16
N THR A 72 -9.20 -7.51 27.24
CA THR A 72 -7.94 -6.76 27.43
C THR A 72 -6.85 -7.30 26.50
N LEU A 73 -6.78 -8.61 26.32
CA LEU A 73 -5.85 -9.27 25.39
C LEU A 73 -6.12 -8.87 23.94
N THR A 74 -7.39 -8.83 23.53
CA THR A 74 -7.78 -8.36 22.19
C THR A 74 -7.42 -6.90 22.00
N ALA A 75 -7.72 -6.03 22.98
CA ALA A 75 -7.37 -4.62 22.91
C ALA A 75 -5.85 -4.41 22.78
N GLN A 76 -5.03 -5.20 23.47
CA GLN A 76 -3.58 -5.15 23.36
C GLN A 76 -3.09 -5.68 21.98
N GLY A 77 -3.62 -6.81 21.52
CA GLY A 77 -3.32 -7.36 20.21
C GLY A 77 -3.69 -6.40 19.08
N SER A 78 -4.85 -5.77 19.16
CA SER A 78 -5.32 -4.76 18.19
C SER A 78 -4.43 -3.52 18.16
N ARG A 79 -3.88 -3.07 19.30
CA ARG A 79 -2.92 -1.95 19.31
C ARG A 79 -1.64 -2.30 18.55
N ILE A 80 -1.16 -3.53 18.70
CA ILE A 80 0.07 -4.00 18.04
C ILE A 80 -0.17 -4.21 16.55
N ALA A 81 -1.30 -4.81 16.19
CA ALA A 81 -1.79 -4.90 14.83
C ALA A 81 -1.86 -3.50 14.17
N PHE A 82 -2.38 -2.50 14.89
CA PHE A 82 -2.45 -1.13 14.39
C PHE A 82 -1.07 -0.53 14.11
N TYR A 83 -0.10 -0.68 15.02
CA TYR A 83 1.27 -0.21 14.78
C TYR A 83 1.94 -0.93 13.59
N PHE A 84 1.68 -2.22 13.42
CA PHE A 84 2.17 -3.00 12.28
C PHE A 84 1.61 -2.47 10.96
N THR A 85 0.29 -2.29 10.85
CA THR A 85 -0.36 -1.71 9.66
C THR A 85 0.10 -0.28 9.40
N PHE A 86 0.28 0.53 10.45
CA PHE A 86 0.80 1.88 10.33
C PHE A 86 2.23 1.92 9.78
N GLY A 87 3.11 1.02 10.25
CA GLY A 87 4.47 0.88 9.74
C GLY A 87 4.52 0.49 8.26
N LEU A 88 3.66 -0.45 7.84
CA LEU A 88 3.48 -0.81 6.43
C LEU A 88 3.02 0.39 5.58
N GLY A 89 2.08 1.19 6.09
CA GLY A 89 1.62 2.40 5.41
C GLY A 89 2.74 3.43 5.19
N ILE A 90 3.61 3.64 6.19
CA ILE A 90 4.77 4.52 6.03
C ILE A 90 5.77 3.95 5.01
N LEU A 91 6.03 2.64 5.04
CA LEU A 91 6.92 2.00 4.07
C LEU A 91 6.43 2.21 2.63
N ILE A 92 5.12 2.06 2.40
CA ILE A 92 4.50 2.31 1.09
C ILE A 92 4.69 3.77 0.67
N LEU A 93 4.46 4.74 1.57
CA LEU A 93 4.69 6.15 1.28
C LEU A 93 6.15 6.45 0.91
N VAL A 94 7.11 5.80 1.58
CA VAL A 94 8.55 5.95 1.27
C VAL A 94 8.87 5.36 -0.11
N CYS A 95 8.31 4.20 -0.44
CA CYS A 95 8.47 3.60 -1.77
C CYS A 95 7.87 4.47 -2.88
N ASP A 96 6.67 5.00 -2.68
CA ASP A 96 6.01 5.90 -3.64
C ASP A 96 6.84 7.19 -3.82
N TRP A 97 7.35 7.75 -2.72
CA TRP A 97 8.23 8.91 -2.76
C TRP A 97 9.53 8.62 -3.52
N PHE A 98 10.16 7.48 -3.27
CA PHE A 98 11.38 7.07 -3.96
C PHE A 98 11.14 6.86 -5.46
N MET A 99 10.02 6.23 -5.83
CA MET A 99 9.62 6.05 -7.22
C MET A 99 9.41 7.40 -7.93
N PHE A 100 8.78 8.37 -7.27
CA PHE A 100 8.62 9.72 -7.80
C PHE A 100 9.96 10.45 -8.01
N GLN A 101 10.91 10.26 -7.09
CA GLN A 101 12.25 10.84 -7.23
C GLN A 101 13.03 10.23 -8.40
N LEU A 102 12.90 8.92 -8.63
CA LEU A 102 13.50 8.24 -9.79
C LEU A 102 12.90 8.72 -11.11
N ASP A 103 11.59 8.99 -11.16
CA ASP A 103 10.92 9.52 -12.36
C ASP A 103 11.44 10.92 -12.72
N LYS A 104 11.63 11.80 -11.73
CA LYS A 104 12.24 13.13 -11.94
C LYS A 104 13.67 13.05 -12.46
N GLU A 105 14.48 12.12 -11.97
CA GLU A 105 15.87 11.96 -12.42
C GLU A 105 15.92 11.49 -13.89
N LYS A 106 15.01 10.58 -14.29
CA LYS A 106 14.95 10.07 -15.67
C LYS A 106 14.54 11.15 -16.68
N SER A 107 13.49 11.92 -16.38
CA SER A 107 13.03 13.01 -17.24
C SER A 107 14.08 14.10 -17.43
N THR A 108 14.93 14.36 -16.41
CA THR A 108 15.99 15.36 -16.50
C THR A 108 17.13 14.90 -17.42
N ARG A 109 17.43 13.59 -17.47
CA ARG A 109 18.46 13.04 -18.38
C ARG A 109 18.00 12.97 -19.84
N GLU A 110 16.74 12.61 -20.11
CA GLU A 110 16.22 12.60 -21.49
C GLU A 110 16.18 13.99 -22.11
N GLU A 111 15.87 15.04 -21.33
CA GLU A 111 15.87 16.43 -21.81
C GLU A 111 17.29 16.99 -22.04
N SER A 112 18.31 16.51 -21.31
CA SER A 112 19.70 16.87 -21.61
C SER A 112 20.21 16.24 -22.91
N VAL A 113 19.80 15.00 -23.23
CA VAL A 113 20.27 14.30 -24.44
C VAL A 113 19.64 14.85 -25.72
N THR A 114 18.40 15.36 -25.66
CA THR A 114 17.71 15.97 -26.82
C THR A 114 18.10 17.43 -27.08
N LYS A 115 18.79 18.09 -26.15
CA LYS A 115 19.36 19.44 -26.36
C LYS A 115 20.75 19.41 -27.00
N ASP A 116 21.38 18.24 -27.03
CA ASP A 116 22.72 18.02 -27.59
C ASP A 116 22.69 17.40 -29.01
N GLU A 117 21.50 17.08 -29.56
CA GLU A 117 21.25 16.75 -30.98
C GLU A 117 20.73 17.98 -31.78
#